data_AF-A0A534BDA9-F1
#
_entry.id   AF-A0A534BDA9-F1
#
_cell.length_a   1.000
_cell.length_b   1.000
_cell.length_c   1.000
_cell.angle_alpha   90.00
_cell.angle_beta   90.00
_cell.angle_gamma   90.00
#
_symmetry.space_group_name_H-M   'P 1'
#
loop_
_entity.id
_entity.type
_entity.pdbx_description
1 polymer ?
#
loop_
_entity_poly.entity_id
_entity_poly.type
_entity_poly.pdbx_seq_one_letter_code
_entity_poly.pdbx_strand_id
1 'polypeptide(L)' 'MAAKAEDLLRQQYLVPRRSVKKLKEMSRKEGVSAGELARRAIEAYTAGRVLSESEDEAAACALLA' A
#
# COMPACT_ATOMS: atom_id res chain seq x y z
N MET A 1 -10.01 -13.54 8.78
CA MET A 1 -8.81 -14.40 8.67
C MET A 1 -7.60 -13.51 8.94
N ALA A 2 -6.80 -13.79 9.96
CA ALA A 2 -5.55 -13.04 10.18
C ALA A 2 -4.48 -13.59 9.24
N ALA A 3 -3.77 -12.72 8.50
CA ALA A 3 -2.66 -13.13 7.65
C ALA A 3 -1.56 -13.76 8.53
N LYS A 4 -1.03 -14.92 8.12
CA LYS A 4 0.04 -15.56 8.87
C LYS A 4 1.36 -14.87 8.55
N ALA A 5 2.32 -14.96 9.47
CA ALA A 5 3.63 -14.33 9.29
C ALA A 5 4.38 -14.83 8.05
N GLU A 6 4.11 -16.07 7.63
CA GLU A 6 4.63 -16.69 6.40
C GLU A 6 4.13 -16.00 5.11
N ASP A 7 3.00 -15.29 5.17
CA ASP A 7 2.39 -14.60 4.03
C ASP A 7 2.86 -13.14 3.88
N LEU A 8 3.70 -12.65 4.80
CA LEU A 8 4.10 -11.24 4.84
C LEU A 8 5.39 -10.98 4.06
N LEU A 9 5.28 -10.18 2.99
CA LEU A 9 6.43 -9.69 2.23
C LEU A 9 6.81 -8.27 2.64
N ARG A 10 8.12 -8.04 2.81
CA ARG A 10 8.65 -6.68 3.04
C ARG A 10 8.91 -6.00 1.71
N GLN A 11 8.07 -5.03 1.37
CA GLN A 11 8.26 -4.17 0.20
C GLN A 11 8.89 -2.83 0.59
N GLN A 12 9.72 -2.27 -0.29
CA GLN A 12 10.36 -0.97 -0.11
C GLN A 12 9.94 -0.05 -1.26
N TYR A 13 9.53 1.17 -0.92
CA TYR A 13 9.06 2.16 -1.87
C TYR A 13 9.92 3.41 -1.81
N LEU A 14 10.30 3.93 -2.98
CA LEU A 14 10.91 5.25 -3.07
C LEU A 14 9.80 6.31 -3.04
N VAL A 15 9.84 7.19 -2.04
CA VAL A 15 8.82 8.23 -1.85
C VAL A 15 9.43 9.58 -1.49
N PRO A 16 8.76 10.69 -1.84
CA PRO A 16 9.22 12.01 -1.44
C PRO A 16 9.35 12.16 0.09
N ARG A 17 10.39 12.86 0.54
CA ARG A 17 10.64 13.12 1.97
C ARG A 17 9.45 13.79 2.67
N ARG A 18 8.73 14.67 1.96
CA ARG A 18 7.51 15.32 2.46
C ARG A 18 6.41 14.32 2.83
N SER A 19 6.25 13.27 2.04
CA SER A 19 5.26 12.21 2.28
C SER A 19 5.62 11.38 3.50
N VAL A 20 6.92 11.07 3.68
CA VAL A 20 7.42 10.38 4.88
C VAL A 20 7.18 11.21 6.15
N LYS A 21 7.40 12.54 6.09
CA LYS A 21 7.14 13.43 7.22
C LYS A 21 5.65 13.42 7.60
N LYS A 22 4.76 13.59 6.62
CA LYS A 22 3.31 13.52 6.83
C LYS A 22 2.88 12.18 7.43
N LEU A 23 3.41 11.07 6.92
CA LEU A 23 3.10 9.72 7.43
C LEU A 23 3.52 9.55 8.90
N LYS A 24 4.71 10.06 9.28
CA LYS A 24 5.16 10.06 10.68
C LYS A 24 4.27 10.89 11.60
N GLU A 25 3.80 12.05 11.13
CA GLU A 25 2.88 12.89 11.90
C GLU A 25 1.54 12.20 12.11
N MET A 26 0.97 11.55 11.08
CA MET A 26 -0.27 10.78 11.21
C MET A 26 -0.11 9.59 12.15
N SER A 27 0.99 8.86 12.03
CA SER A 27 1.32 7.73 12.92
C SER A 27 1.32 8.14 14.40
N ARG A 28 1.89 9.31 14.72
CA ARG A 28 1.88 9.85 16.10
C ARG A 28 0.49 10.25 16.57
N LYS A 29 -0.32 10.84 15.68
CA LYS A 29 -1.68 11.29 16.01
C LYS A 29 -2.65 10.13 16.24
N GLU A 30 -2.56 9.10 15.42
CA GLU A 30 -3.47 7.95 15.46
C GLU A 30 -3.00 6.84 16.42
N GLY A 31 -1.74 6.89 16.88
CA GLY A 31 -1.16 5.86 17.75
C GLY A 31 -0.91 4.53 17.02
N VAL A 32 -0.85 4.56 15.69
CA VAL A 32 -0.71 3.39 14.82
C VAL A 32 0.61 3.46 14.05
N SER A 33 1.20 2.31 13.71
CA SER A 33 2.48 2.28 12.99
C SER A 33 2.35 2.84 11.57
N ALA A 34 3.42 3.42 11.06
CA ALA A 34 3.48 3.92 9.68
C ALA A 34 3.21 2.82 8.64
N GLY A 35 3.60 1.57 8.92
CA GLY A 35 3.34 0.43 8.05
C GLY A 35 1.85 0.07 7.99
N GLU A 36 1.15 0.14 9.11
CA GLU A 36 -0.30 -0.11 9.16
C GLU A 36 -1.09 1.00 8.46
N LEU A 37 -0.66 2.26 8.60
CA LEU A 37 -1.23 3.36 7.81
C LEU A 37 -1.02 3.18 6.31
N ALA A 38 0.18 2.75 5.90
CA ALA A 38 0.47 2.46 4.50
C ALA A 38 -0.37 1.29 3.98
N ARG A 39 -0.54 0.22 4.77
CA ARG A 39 -1.40 -0.91 4.45
C ARG A 39 -2.84 -0.47 4.21
N ARG A 40 -3.44 0.27 5.15
CA ARG A 40 -4.82 0.79 5.01
C ARG A 40 -4.98 1.68 3.78
N ALA A 41 -3.97 2.50 3.48
CA ALA A 41 -4.01 3.36 2.30
C ALA A 41 -3.95 2.56 0.99
N ILE A 42 -3.13 1.50 0.94
CA ILE A 42 -3.07 0.58 -0.21
C ILE A 42 -4.40 -0.17 -0.36
N GLU A 43 -4.90 -0.76 0.72
CA GLU A 43 -6.19 -1.48 0.73
C GLU A 43 -7.34 -0.56 0.26
N ALA A 44 -7.40 0.69 0.75
CA ALA A 44 -8.42 1.65 0.33
C ALA A 44 -8.27 2.10 -1.13
N TYR A 45 -7.04 2.31 -1.60
CA TYR A 45 -6.76 2.66 -2.99
C TYR A 45 -7.18 1.51 -3.92
N THR A 46 -6.73 0.28 -3.64
CA THR A 46 -7.07 -0.90 -4.43
C THR A 46 -8.57 -1.19 -4.38
N ALA A 47 -9.23 -1.10 -3.22
CA ALA A 47 -10.68 -1.28 -3.13
C ALA A 47 -11.46 -0.25 -3.97
N GLY A 48 -10.98 1.00 -4.01
CA GLY A 48 -11.53 2.04 -4.89
C GLY A 48 -11.22 1.82 -6.37
N ARG A 49 -10.12 1.13 -6.68
CA ARG A 49 -9.64 0.86 -8.04
C ARG A 49 -10.19 -0.45 -8.64
N VAL A 50 -10.60 -1.43 -7.82
CA VAL A 50 -11.27 -2.68 -8.26
C VAL A 50 -12.63 -2.41 -8.94
N LEU A 51 -13.24 -1.24 -8.73
CA LEU A 51 -14.39 -0.80 -9.54
C LEU A 51 -14.00 -0.37 -10.97
N SER A 52 -12.70 -0.26 -11.28
CA SER A 52 -12.15 0.22 -12.55
C SER A 52 -11.08 -0.69 -13.18
N GLU A 53 -10.59 -1.73 -12.48
CA GLU A 53 -9.45 -2.58 -12.91
C GLU A 53 -9.85 -3.98 -13.40
N SER A 54 -10.93 -4.13 -14.17
CA SER A 54 -11.05 -5.36 -14.97
C SER A 54 -10.04 -5.41 -16.14
N GLU A 55 -9.32 -4.31 -16.43
CA GLU A 55 -8.52 -4.16 -17.65
C GLU A 55 -7.01 -3.93 -17.43
N ASP A 56 -6.56 -3.48 -16.26
CA ASP A 56 -5.17 -3.01 -16.06
C ASP A 56 -4.16 -4.09 -15.61
N GLU A 57 -4.60 -5.16 -14.91
CA GLU A 57 -3.67 -6.20 -14.42
C GLU A 57 -3.02 -7.02 -15.55
N ALA A 58 -3.68 -7.14 -16.70
CA ALA A 58 -3.12 -7.84 -17.87
C ALA A 58 -2.00 -7.03 -18.55
N ALA A 59 -2.06 -5.69 -18.51
CA ALA A 59 -1.11 -4.83 -19.21
C ALA A 59 0.24 -4.72 -18.49
N ALA A 60 0.25 -4.77 -17.15
CA ALA A 60 1.49 -4.70 -16.37
C ALA A 60 2.38 -5.94 -16.53
N CYS A 61 1.78 -7.13 -16.70
CA CYS A 61 2.51 -8.37 -16.98
C CYS A 61 3.01 -8.45 -18.43
N ALA A 62 2.30 -7.85 -19.39
CA ALA A 62 2.69 -7.87 -20.80
C ALA A 62 3.88 -6.93 -21.12
N LEU A 63 4.09 -5.87 -20.33
CA LEU A 63 5.21 -4.94 -20.50
C LEU A 63 6.56 -5.44 -19.95
N LEU A 64 6.58 -6.60 -19.31
CA LEU A 64 7.77 -7.24 -18.74
C LEU A 64 8.15 -8.56 -19.48
N ALA A 65 7.51 -8.86 -20.61
CA ALA A 65 7.79 -10.03 -21.46
C ALA A 65 8.57 -9.63 -22.72
#